data_AF-A0A3C1GQL2-F1
#
_entry.id   AF-A0A3C1GQL2-F1
#
_cell.length_a   1.000
_cell.length_b   1.000
_cell.length_c   1.000
_cell.angle_alpha   90.00
_cell.angle_beta   90.00
_cell.angle_gamma   90.00
#
_symmetry.space_group_name_H-M   'P 1'
#
loop_
_entity.id
_entity.type
_entity.pdbx_description
1 polymer ?
#
loop_
_entity_poly.entity_id
_entity_poly.type
_entity_poly.pdbx_seq_one_letter_code
_entity_poly.pdbx_strand_id
1 'polypeptide(L)'
;MEPPPEPNSASRQSKYFQVILMGVSAFVVNTTEFVPVALLSDIAQDFSITTAETGWMLTLYAWVVAVMSLPLMLLTSRLERKRLLLALFAVFIASHALSVFAWSFNVLL
;
A
#
# COMPACT_ATOMS: atom_id res chain seq x y z
N MET A 1 13.03 -50.58 4.19
CA MET A 1 12.08 -49.45 4.22
C MET A 1 12.82 -48.29 4.85
N GLU A 2 13.20 -47.30 4.04
CA GLU A 2 13.90 -46.11 4.55
C GLU A 2 12.88 -45.17 5.21
N PRO A 3 13.15 -44.60 6.40
CA PRO A 3 12.24 -43.66 7.03
C PRO A 3 12.11 -42.40 6.17
N PRO A 4 10.93 -41.75 6.13
CA PRO A 4 10.74 -40.55 5.34
C PRO A 4 11.67 -39.42 5.82
N PRO A 5 12.20 -38.59 4.90
CA PRO A 5 13.11 -37.51 5.26
C PRO A 5 12.41 -36.51 6.20
N GLU A 6 13.08 -36.21 7.33
CA GLU A 6 12.62 -35.24 8.32
C GLU A 6 12.41 -33.85 7.68
N PRO A 7 11.28 -33.18 7.92
CA PRO A 7 11.02 -31.87 7.35
C PRO A 7 12.02 -30.84 7.85
N ASN A 8 12.83 -30.31 6.93
CA ASN A 8 13.90 -29.35 7.21
C ASN A 8 13.37 -28.10 7.96
N SER A 9 13.74 -27.95 9.23
CA SER A 9 13.27 -26.89 10.15
C SER A 9 13.59 -25.48 9.63
N ALA A 10 14.69 -25.32 8.91
CA ALA A 10 15.07 -24.07 8.25
C ALA A 10 14.04 -23.61 7.19
N SER A 11 13.37 -24.55 6.51
CA SER A 11 12.34 -24.25 5.51
C SER A 11 11.04 -23.74 6.14
N ARG A 12 10.69 -24.21 7.34
CA ARG A 12 9.52 -23.73 8.09
C ARG A 12 9.74 -22.31 8.61
N GLN A 13 10.92 -22.03 9.18
CA GLN A 13 11.25 -20.69 9.68
C GLN A 13 11.20 -19.62 8.58
N SER A 14 11.75 -19.92 7.39
CA SER A 14 11.70 -19.01 6.23
C SER A 14 10.26 -18.72 5.77
N LYS A 15 9.38 -19.73 5.77
CA LYS A 15 7.96 -19.54 5.43
C LYS A 15 7.21 -18.65 6.43
N TYR A 16 7.43 -18.85 7.74
CA TYR A 16 6.82 -17.98 8.76
C TYR A 16 7.30 -16.53 8.64
N PHE A 17 8.59 -16.33 8.38
CA PHE A 17 9.13 -15.00 8.16
C PHE A 17 8.48 -14.30 6.97
N GLN A 18 8.27 -15.00 5.84
CA GLN A 18 7.59 -14.46 4.67
C GLN A 18 6.14 -14.06 4.95
N VAL A 19 5.40 -14.88 5.70
CA VAL A 19 4.01 -14.58 6.08
C VAL A 19 3.95 -13.36 7.00
N ILE A 20 4.84 -13.26 7.98
CA ILE A 20 4.94 -12.08 8.85
C ILE A 20 5.25 -10.83 8.03
N LEU A 21 6.20 -10.92 7.09
CA LEU A 21 6.55 -9.81 6.22
C LEU A 21 5.35 -9.35 5.36
N MET A 22 4.58 -10.30 4.83
CA MET A 22 3.33 -10.02 4.10
C MET A 22 2.26 -9.41 5.02
N GLY A 23 2.15 -9.86 6.27
CA GLY A 23 1.23 -9.30 7.25
C GLY A 23 1.58 -7.84 7.59
N VAL A 24 2.85 -7.56 7.86
CA VAL A 24 3.35 -6.18 8.09
C VAL A 24 3.13 -5.31 6.86
N SER A 25 3.39 -5.85 5.67
CA SER A 25 3.14 -5.17 4.40
C SER A 25 1.67 -4.76 4.25
N ALA A 26 0.75 -5.69 4.48
CA ALA A 26 -0.67 -5.41 4.45
C ALA A 26 -1.07 -4.37 5.51
N PHE A 27 -0.54 -4.48 6.73
CA PHE A 27 -0.81 -3.52 7.81
C PHE A 27 -0.38 -2.09 7.44
N VAL A 28 0.83 -1.91 6.91
CA VAL A 28 1.35 -0.59 6.52
C VAL A 28 0.52 0.03 5.40
N VAL A 29 0.18 -0.75 4.37
CA VAL A 29 -0.65 -0.28 3.26
C VAL A 29 -2.04 0.12 3.75
N ASN A 30 -2.71 -0.74 4.54
CA ASN A 30 -4.04 -0.42 5.07
C ASN A 30 -3.99 0.81 5.99
N THR A 31 -2.99 0.92 6.86
CA THR A 31 -2.86 2.07 7.77
C THR A 31 -2.77 3.38 6.98
N THR A 32 -2.04 3.39 5.87
CA THR A 32 -1.88 4.56 5.01
C THR A 32 -3.21 5.07 4.46
N GLU A 33 -4.15 4.17 4.14
CA GLU A 33 -5.47 4.55 3.63
C GLU A 33 -6.33 5.28 4.68
N PHE A 34 -6.07 5.04 5.97
CA PHE A 34 -6.81 5.64 7.07
C PHE A 34 -6.16 6.90 7.66
N VAL A 35 -4.85 7.09 7.48
CA VAL A 35 -4.13 8.26 8.01
C VAL A 35 -4.74 9.60 7.55
N PRO A 36 -5.10 9.80 6.27
CA PRO A 36 -5.73 11.06 5.84
C PRO A 36 -7.07 11.36 6.53
N VAL A 37 -7.83 10.32 6.91
CA VAL A 37 -9.08 10.49 7.67
C VAL A 37 -8.78 11.05 9.06
N ALA A 38 -7.73 10.54 9.70
CA ALA A 38 -7.32 10.97 11.03
C ALA A 38 -6.69 12.37 11.05
N LEU A 39 -6.02 12.77 9.96
CA LEU A 39 -5.27 14.03 9.85
C LEU A 39 -5.96 15.08 8.98
N LEU A 40 -7.22 14.88 8.60
CA LEU A 40 -7.91 15.69 7.59
C LEU A 40 -7.86 17.20 7.90
N SER A 41 -8.08 17.56 9.17
CA SER A 41 -8.05 18.95 9.63
C SER A 41 -6.64 19.54 9.69
N ASP A 42 -5.63 18.71 9.96
CA ASP A 42 -4.23 19.16 10.01
C ASP A 42 -3.72 19.42 8.59
N ILE A 43 -4.02 18.51 7.65
CA ILE A 43 -3.70 18.70 6.22
C ILE A 43 -4.39 19.96 5.67
N ALA A 44 -5.64 20.21 6.05
CA ALA A 44 -6.35 21.43 5.66
C ALA A 44 -5.61 22.71 6.11
N GLN A 45 -5.10 22.71 7.33
CA GLN A 45 -4.34 23.84 7.89
C GLN A 45 -3.00 24.03 7.16
N ASP A 46 -2.25 22.96 6.92
CA ASP A 46 -0.95 23.01 6.24
C ASP A 46 -1.04 23.61 4.83
N PHE A 47 -2.14 23.36 4.13
CA PHE A 47 -2.40 23.93 2.80
C PHE A 47 -3.30 25.17 2.80
N SER A 48 -3.72 25.67 3.97
CA SER A 48 -4.61 26.83 4.11
C SER A 48 -5.93 26.71 3.33
N ILE A 49 -6.50 25.49 3.28
CA ILE A 49 -7.78 25.17 2.64
C ILE A 49 -8.81 24.71 3.68
N THR A 50 -10.07 24.57 3.28
CA THR A 50 -11.11 24.06 4.17
C THR A 50 -11.03 22.53 4.32
N THR A 51 -11.44 22.00 5.48
CA THR A 51 -11.53 20.55 5.71
C THR A 51 -12.45 19.86 4.69
N ALA A 52 -13.47 20.58 4.20
CA ALA A 52 -14.37 20.08 3.16
C ALA A 52 -13.64 19.90 1.82
N GLU A 53 -12.78 20.84 1.43
CA GLU A 53 -11.93 20.72 0.23
C GLU A 53 -10.91 19.59 0.37
N THR A 54 -10.31 19.42 1.55
CA THR A 54 -9.39 18.31 1.84
C THR A 54 -10.05 16.95 1.60
N GLY A 55 -11.36 16.83 1.84
CA GLY A 55 -12.15 15.62 1.60
C GLY A 55 -12.13 15.08 0.16
N TRP A 56 -11.71 15.90 -0.82
CA TRP A 56 -11.50 15.44 -2.19
C TRP A 56 -10.44 14.34 -2.29
N MET A 57 -9.43 14.32 -1.42
CA MET A 57 -8.40 13.26 -1.47
C MET A 57 -8.98 11.88 -1.15
N LEU A 58 -9.91 11.80 -0.18
CA LEU A 58 -10.60 10.56 0.17
C LEU A 58 -11.51 10.11 -0.98
N THR A 59 -12.24 11.06 -1.56
CA THR A 59 -13.18 10.79 -2.65
C THR A 59 -12.45 10.31 -3.90
N LEU A 60 -11.40 11.02 -4.31
CA LEU A 60 -10.63 10.68 -5.50
C LEU A 60 -9.93 9.33 -5.32
N TYR A 61 -9.32 9.09 -4.15
CA TYR A 61 -8.74 7.79 -3.82
C TYR A 61 -9.76 6.65 -3.96
N ALA A 62 -10.94 6.78 -3.35
CA ALA A 62 -11.98 5.76 -3.41
C ALA A 62 -12.44 5.49 -4.85
N TRP A 63 -12.61 6.54 -5.66
CA TRP A 63 -12.98 6.42 -7.07
C TRP A 63 -11.89 5.72 -7.89
N VAL A 64 -10.63 6.11 -7.73
CA VAL A 64 -9.50 5.49 -8.42
C VAL A 64 -9.41 4.01 -8.06
N VAL A 65 -9.47 3.65 -6.77
CA VAL A 65 -9.43 2.24 -6.35
C VAL A 65 -10.63 1.45 -6.87
N ALA A 66 -11.84 2.01 -6.78
CA ALA A 66 -13.05 1.35 -7.27
C ALA A 66 -12.96 1.05 -8.78
N VAL A 67 -12.50 2.01 -9.58
CA VAL A 67 -12.41 1.87 -11.04
C VAL A 67 -11.20 1.02 -11.46
N MET A 68 -10.06 1.17 -10.79
CA MET A 68 -8.79 0.57 -11.22
C MET A 68 -8.53 -0.83 -10.63
N SER A 69 -9.16 -1.18 -9.50
CA SER A 69 -8.94 -2.48 -8.83
C SER A 69 -9.14 -3.67 -9.77
N LEU A 70 -10.28 -3.74 -10.45
CA LEU A 70 -10.61 -4.84 -11.36
C LEU A 70 -9.71 -4.84 -12.62
N PRO A 71 -9.54 -3.73 -13.38
CA PRO A 71 -8.63 -3.67 -14.51
C PRO A 71 -7.20 -4.06 -14.16
N LEU A 72 -6.63 -3.53 -13.08
CA LEU A 72 -5.26 -3.85 -12.67
C LEU A 72 -5.13 -5.30 -12.23
N MET A 73 -6.12 -5.85 -11.53
CA MET A 73 -6.14 -7.27 -11.15
C MET A 73 -6.07 -8.17 -12.40
N LEU A 74 -6.85 -7.86 -13.44
CA LEU A 74 -6.86 -8.61 -14.70
C LEU A 74 -5.54 -8.44 -15.46
N LEU A 75 -5.05 -7.21 -15.59
CA LEU A 75 -3.83 -6.89 -16.34
C LEU A 75 -2.58 -7.53 -15.72
N THR A 76 -2.52 -7.59 -14.40
CA THR A 76 -1.38 -8.12 -13.64
C THR A 76 -1.52 -9.60 -13.29
N SER A 77 -2.61 -10.25 -13.69
CA SER A 77 -2.94 -11.65 -13.34
C SER A 77 -1.88 -12.67 -13.76
N ARG A 78 -1.15 -12.39 -14.85
CA ARG A 78 -0.10 -13.27 -15.40
C ARG A 78 1.32 -12.91 -14.95
N LEU A 79 1.49 -11.83 -14.19
CA LEU A 79 2.81 -11.41 -13.71
C LEU A 79 3.27 -12.28 -12.53
N GLU A 80 4.58 -12.47 -12.42
CA GLU A 80 5.18 -13.14 -11.26
C GLU A 80 4.86 -12.33 -9.99
N ARG A 81 4.18 -12.96 -9.01
CA ARG A 81 3.68 -12.30 -7.79
C ARG A 81 4.76 -11.55 -7.03
N LYS A 82 5.98 -12.11 -6.94
CA LYS A 82 7.10 -11.46 -6.27
C LYS A 82 7.53 -10.17 -6.97
N ARG A 83 7.64 -10.19 -8.31
CA ARG A 83 7.99 -8.98 -9.09
C ARG A 83 6.91 -7.92 -8.99
N LEU A 84 5.64 -8.32 -9.05
CA LEU A 84 4.51 -7.41 -8.88
C LEU A 84 4.53 -6.74 -7.50
N LEU A 85 4.74 -7.51 -6.43
CA LEU A 85 4.83 -6.97 -5.07
C LEU A 85 5.99 -5.98 -4.92
N LEU A 86 7.18 -6.31 -5.46
CA LEU A 86 8.33 -5.41 -5.42
C LEU A 86 8.08 -4.10 -6.19
N ALA A 87 7.46 -4.19 -7.36
CA ALA A 87 7.10 -3.02 -8.16
C ALA A 87 6.06 -2.14 -7.42
N LEU A 88 5.03 -2.76 -6.83
CA LEU A 88 4.03 -2.05 -6.02
C LEU A 88 4.67 -1.34 -4.83
N PHE A 89 5.60 -2.00 -4.13
CA PHE A 89 6.33 -1.36 -3.04
C PHE A 89 7.23 -0.22 -3.50
N ALA A 90 7.89 -0.35 -4.65
CA ALA A 90 8.69 0.73 -5.21
C ALA A 90 7.83 1.97 -5.52
N VAL A 91 6.67 1.77 -6.15
CA VAL A 91 5.70 2.84 -6.41
C VAL A 91 5.18 3.43 -5.09
N PHE A 92 4.80 2.59 -4.13
CA PHE A 92 4.30 3.01 -2.83
C PHE A 92 5.29 3.92 -2.09
N ILE A 93 6.57 3.54 -2.04
CA ILE A 93 7.63 4.33 -1.40
C ILE A 93 7.86 5.64 -2.16
N ALA A 94 7.90 5.61 -3.50
CA ALA A 94 8.07 6.81 -4.31
C ALA A 94 6.91 7.80 -4.12
N SER A 95 5.67 7.31 -4.06
CA SER A 95 4.49 8.12 -3.76
C SER A 95 4.58 8.78 -2.38
N HIS A 96 5.00 8.05 -1.35
CA HIS A 96 5.19 8.65 -0.01
C HIS A 96 6.30 9.70 0.03
N ALA A 97 7.40 9.45 -0.67
CA ALA A 97 8.45 10.45 -0.81
C ALA A 97 7.90 11.73 -1.46
N LEU A 98 7.08 11.59 -2.52
CA LEU A 98 6.42 12.74 -3.15
C LEU A 98 5.48 13.47 -2.19
N SER A 99 4.68 12.73 -1.39
CA SER A 99 3.78 13.33 -0.38
C SER A 99 4.54 14.15 0.66
N VAL A 100 5.71 13.70 1.11
CA VAL A 100 6.56 14.45 2.07
C VAL A 100 7.08 15.75 1.47
N PHE A 101 7.33 15.79 0.16
CA PHE A 101 7.83 16.98 -0.55
C PHE A 101 6.73 17.77 -1.27
N ALA A 102 5.45 17.48 -1.01
CA ALA A 102 4.34 18.12 -1.71
C ALA A 102 4.28 19.62 -1.39
N TRP A 103 4.42 20.47 -2.42
CA TRP A 103 4.35 21.93 -2.30
C TRP A 103 2.94 22.51 -2.55
N SER A 104 1.98 21.65 -2.89
CA SER A 104 0.58 22.06 -3.09
C SER A 104 -0.35 20.87 -2.86
N PHE A 105 -1.60 21.17 -2.51
CA PHE A 105 -2.64 20.15 -2.32
C PHE A 105 -2.83 19.26 -3.55
N ASN A 106 -2.69 19.82 -4.76
CA ASN A 106 -2.80 19.07 -6.02
C ASN A 106 -1.67 18.07 -6.24
N VAL A 107 -0.50 18.28 -5.64
CA VAL A 107 0.63 17.33 -5.70
C VAL A 107 0.48 16.24 -4.64
N LEU A 108 -0.22 16.56 -3.54
CA LEU A 108 -0.55 15.59 -2.50
C LEU A 108 -1.66 14.62 -2.92
N LEU A 109 -2.60 15.10 -3.75
CA LEU A 109 -3.65 14.30 -4.42
C LEU A 109 -3.08 13.25 -5.38
#